data_AF-A0A9P9AII1-F1
#
_entry.id   AF-A0A9P9AII1-F1
#
_cell.length_a   1.000
_cell.length_b   1.000
_cell.length_c   1.000
_cell.angle_alpha   90.00
_cell.angle_beta   90.00
_cell.angle_gamma   90.00
#
_symmetry.space_group_name_H-M   'P 1'
#
loop_
_entity.id
_entity.type
_entity.pdbx_description
1 polymer ?
#
loop_
_entity_poly.entity_id
_entity_poly.type
_entity_poly.pdbx_seq_one_letter_code
_entity_poly.pdbx_strand_id
1 'polypeptide(L)' 'VCLEALLDEDNVRCLPCRHVFHANCIEIWFLKPRFTCPLCKSVRIHPQTRARGRC' A
#
# COMPACT_ATOMS: atom_id res chain seq x y z
N VAL A 1 5.24 4.13 -9.26
CA VAL A 1 3.99 3.40 -9.49
C VAL A 1 3.75 3.39 -10.99
N CYS A 2 3.47 2.23 -11.56
CA CYS A 2 3.13 2.07 -12.97
C CYS A 2 1.69 2.59 -13.17
N LEU A 3 1.46 3.40 -14.21
CA LEU A 3 0.15 3.97 -14.55
C LEU A 3 -0.59 3.09 -15.59
N GLU A 4 -0.22 1.81 -15.65
CA GLU A 4 -0.76 0.85 -16.59
C GLU A 4 -2.04 0.22 -16.04
N ALA A 5 -2.88 -0.28 -16.95
CA ALA A 5 -4.09 -1.02 -16.58
C ALA A 5 -3.70 -2.31 -15.85
N LEU A 6 -4.42 -2.63 -14.76
CA LEU A 6 -4.30 -3.91 -14.08
C LEU A 6 -4.90 -4.99 -14.99
N LEU A 7 -4.12 -6.01 -15.35
CA LEU A 7 -4.58 -7.17 -16.10
C LEU A 7 -4.90 -8.33 -15.16
N ASP A 8 -5.74 -9.28 -15.58
CA ASP A 8 -6.11 -10.45 -14.77
C ASP A 8 -4.91 -11.35 -14.42
N GLU A 9 -3.87 -11.33 -15.25
CA GLU A 9 -2.63 -12.08 -15.04
C GLU A 9 -1.62 -11.33 -14.15
N ASP A 10 -1.89 -10.06 -13.83
CA ASP A 10 -0.99 -9.22 -13.06
C ASP A 10 -1.11 -9.49 -11.56
N ASN A 11 0.03 -9.66 -10.91
CA ASN A 11 0.05 -9.81 -9.46
C ASN A 11 -0.24 -8.46 -8.83
N VAL A 12 -1.42 -8.28 -8.23
CA VAL A 12 -1.84 -7.05 -7.58
C VAL A 12 -1.88 -7.16 -6.06
N ARG A 13 -1.65 -6.05 -5.37
CA ARG A 13 -1.77 -5.90 -3.92
C ARG A 13 -2.71 -4.75 -3.61
N CYS A 14 -3.68 -5.02 -2.74
CA CYS A 14 -4.58 -4.01 -2.20
C CYS A 14 -3.99 -3.42 -0.92
N LEU A 15 -3.87 -2.09 -0.85
CA LEU A 15 -3.51 -1.39 0.36
C LEU A 15 -4.73 -1.20 1.29
N PRO A 16 -4.49 -1.00 2.59
CA PRO A 16 -5.54 -0.68 3.59
C PRO A 16 -6.30 0.62 3.30
N CYS A 17 -5.79 1.47 2.40
CA CYS A 17 -6.50 2.64 1.88
C CYS A 17 -7.41 2.32 0.67
N ARG A 18 -7.69 1.04 0.38
CA ARG A 18 -8.49 0.51 -0.75
C ARG A 18 -7.92 0.79 -2.14
N HIS A 19 -6.65 1.17 -2.24
CA HIS A 19 -5.98 1.34 -3.53
C HIS A 19 -5.28 0.06 -3.92
N VAL A 20 -5.44 -0.34 -5.18
CA VAL A 20 -4.84 -1.54 -5.74
C VAL A 20 -3.69 -1.14 -6.65
N PHE A 21 -2.56 -1.81 -6.52
CA PHE A 21 -1.40 -1.61 -7.39
C PHE A 21 -0.75 -2.95 -7.72
N HIS A 22 0.05 -3.02 -8.78
CA HIS A 22 0.90 -4.18 -9.03
C HIS A 22 1.81 -4.44 -7.82
N ALA A 23 1.88 -5.69 -7.40
CA ALA A 23 2.73 -6.20 -6.32
C ALA A 23 4.18 -5.78 -6.54
N ASN A 24 4.68 -5.90 -7.77
CA ASN A 24 6.01 -5.44 -8.15
C ASN A 24 6.16 -3.91 -8.02
N CYS A 25 5.19 -3.13 -8.51
CA CYS A 25 5.24 -1.68 -8.44
C CYS A 25 5.15 -1.15 -7.00
N ILE A 26 4.36 -1.79 -6.13
CA ILE A 26 4.26 -1.40 -4.72
C ILE A 26 5.45 -1.88 -3.90
N GLU A 27 6.04 -3.01 -4.24
CA GLU A 27 7.28 -3.50 -3.63
C GLU A 27 8.45 -2.57 -3.94
N ILE A 28 8.66 -2.21 -5.21
CA ILE A 28 9.67 -1.20 -5.60
C ILE A 28 9.41 0.16 -4.92
N TRP A 29 8.15 0.52 -4.72
CA TRP A 29 7.79 1.74 -4.02
C TRP A 29 8.17 1.70 -2.53
N PHE A 30 7.93 0.57 -1.85
CA PHE A 30 8.32 0.35 -0.47
C PHE A 30 9.82 0.13 -0.25
N LEU A 31 10.59 -0.22 -1.29
CA LEU A 31 12.05 -0.22 -1.25
C LEU A 31 12.63 1.20 -1.07
N LYS A 32 11.89 2.24 -1.46
CA LYS A 32 12.23 3.63 -1.13
C LYS A 32 11.80 3.93 0.30
N PRO A 33 12.36 4.96 0.98
CA PRO A 33 11.98 5.36 2.35
C PRO A 33 10.55 5.93 2.47
N ARG A 34 9.61 5.48 1.62
CA ARG A 34 8.24 5.95 1.46
C ARG A 34 7.30 4.75 1.59
N PHE A 35 6.80 4.50 2.79
CA PHE A 35 5.77 3.48 3.05
C PHE A 35 4.33 3.98 2.79
N THR A 36 4.17 5.07 2.04
CA THR A 36 2.90 5.77 1.82
C THR A 36 2.20 5.31 0.56
N CYS A 37 0.87 5.35 0.52
CA CYS A 37 0.15 5.15 -0.74
C CYS A 37 0.52 6.26 -1.75
N PRO A 38 0.90 5.94 -3.01
CA PRO A 38 1.27 6.95 -3.99
C PRO A 38 0.10 7.85 -4.41
N LEU A 39 -1.15 7.39 -4.28
CA LEU A 39 -2.36 8.15 -4.64
C LEU A 39 -2.85 9.05 -3.50
N CYS A 40 -3.06 8.48 -2.31
CA CYS A 40 -3.65 9.22 -1.19
C CYS A 40 -2.66 9.61 -0.08
N LYS A 41 -1.38 9.26 -0.21
CA LYS A 41 -0.31 9.46 0.80
C LYS A 41 -0.60 8.85 2.18
N SER A 42 -1.63 8.02 2.31
CA SER A 42 -2.00 7.35 3.56
C SER A 42 -1.22 6.04 3.72
N VAL A 43 -0.45 5.92 4.80
CA VAL A 43 0.19 4.67 5.27
C VAL A 43 -0.75 4.04 6.29
N ARG A 44 -1.24 2.82 6.06
CA ARG A 44 -1.91 2.04 7.12
C ARG A 44 -1.38 0.62 7.23
N ILE A 45 -0.08 0.44 7.09
CA ILE A 45 0.58 -0.75 7.64
C ILE A 45 0.71 -0.53 9.15
N HIS A 46 -0.42 -0.67 9.86
CA HIS A 46 -0.41 -0.76 11.30
C HIS A 46 -0.26 -2.25 11.62
N PRO A 47 0.88 -2.74 12.15
CA PRO A 47 0.78 -3.90 13.01
C PRO A 47 -0.21 -3.48 14.11
N GLN A 48 -1.28 -4.25 14.30
CA GLN A 48 -2.21 -4.03 15.41
C GLN A 48 -1.47 -4.17 16.74
N THR A 49 -0.81 -3.11 17.16
CA THR A 49 -0.26 -2.94 18.49
C THR A 49 -0.35 -1.47 18.82
N ARG A 50 -1.57 -1.05 19.17
CA ARG A 50 -1.77 -0.22 20.36
C ARG A 50 -3.22 -0.25 20.79
N ALA A 51 -3.49 -1.13 21.76
CA ALA A 51 -4.38 -0.79 22.85
C ALA A 51 -3.91 0.56 23.45
N ARG A 52 -4.55 1.64 23.00
CA ARG A 52 -4.69 2.89 23.74
C ARG A 52 -6.21 3.02 23.90
N GLY A 53 -6.81 2.49 24.96
CA GLY A 53 -6.42 2.83 26.32
C GLY A 53 -6.43 4.36 26.41
N ARG A 54 -7.61 4.95 26.27
CA ARG A 54 -7.89 6.31 26.69
C ARG A 54 -9.05 6.22 27.68
N CYS A 55 -8.69 6.59 28.89
CA CYS A 55 -9.48 6.97 30.05
C CYS A 55 -10.86 7.54 29.74
#